data_AF-A0AAV0CTH4-F1
#
_entry.id   AF-A0AAV0CTH4-F1
#
_cell.length_a   1.000
_cell.length_b   1.000
_cell.length_c   1.000
_cell.angle_alpha   90.00
_cell.angle_beta   90.00
_cell.angle_gamma   90.00
#
_symmetry.space_group_name_H-M   'P 1'
#
loop_
_entity.id
_entity.type
_entity.pdbx_description
1 polymer ?
#
loop_
_entity_poly.entity_id
_entity_poly.type
_entity_poly.pdbx_seq_one_letter_code
_entity_poly.pdbx_strand_id
1 'polypeptide(L)'
;MSRHLRFSGTHLPNCRFHLHTLKPVRTPLPTRTKLSHTDGELLADPTEYRSMVGALQYLTMTRPDITFDVQLVSQFMHAPRTSHLLAVKRIFRYLQGTIGHGLLL
;
A
#
# COMPACT_ATOMS: atom_id res chain seq x y z
N MET A 1 37.83 7.42 1.76
CA MET A 1 37.98 8.08 3.08
C MET A 1 36.61 8.56 3.52
N SER A 2 36.24 8.16 4.73
CA SER A 2 34.90 8.22 5.33
C SER A 2 34.33 9.62 5.46
N ARG A 3 33.01 9.76 5.28
CA ARG A 3 32.20 10.63 6.15
C ARG A 3 30.91 9.92 6.55
N HIS A 4 30.95 9.50 7.80
CA HIS A 4 29.89 9.05 8.67
C HIS A 4 28.71 10.05 8.66
N LEU A 5 27.52 9.61 8.25
CA LEU A 5 26.28 10.30 8.59
C LEU A 5 25.51 9.41 9.56
N ARG A 6 25.45 9.91 10.80
CA ARG A 6 24.80 9.32 11.96
C ARG A 6 23.29 9.23 11.71
N PHE A 7 22.76 8.02 11.68
CA PHE A 7 21.36 7.74 11.90
C PHE A 7 21.08 7.88 13.40
N SER A 8 20.45 8.97 13.81
CA SER A 8 19.87 9.12 15.15
C SER A 8 18.60 9.95 15.03
N GLY A 9 17.50 9.44 15.61
CA GLY A 9 16.28 10.21 15.82
C GLY A 9 15.10 9.78 14.94
N THR A 10 14.22 9.00 15.57
CA THR A 10 12.86 8.67 15.19
C THR A 10 12.03 9.87 14.71
N HIS A 11 11.92 10.07 13.41
CA HIS A 11 10.81 10.79 12.81
C HIS A 11 10.69 10.36 11.35
N LEU A 12 10.04 9.21 11.12
CA LEU A 12 9.64 8.85 9.76
C LEU A 12 8.73 9.99 9.26
N PRO A 13 9.07 10.64 8.14
CA PRO A 13 8.30 11.77 7.64
C PRO A 13 6.90 11.29 7.32
N ASN A 14 5.92 11.89 8.00
CA ASN A 14 4.48 11.85 7.75
C ASN A 14 4.08 10.96 6.57
N CYS A 15 3.53 9.77 6.89
CA CYS A 15 2.79 8.99 5.92
C CYS A 15 1.67 9.89 5.35
N ARG A 16 1.88 10.39 4.12
CA ARG A 16 0.96 11.27 3.37
C ARG A 16 -0.48 10.76 3.31
N PHE A 17 -0.67 9.46 3.50
CA PHE A 17 -1.96 8.80 3.60
C PHE A 17 -2.29 8.68 5.10
N HIS A 18 -3.37 9.33 5.55
CA HIS A 18 -3.91 9.35 6.93
C HIS A 18 -4.35 7.95 7.45
N LEU A 19 -3.54 6.91 7.26
CA LEU A 19 -3.84 5.51 7.58
C LEU A 19 -3.53 5.15 9.04
N HIS A 20 -3.08 6.10 9.86
CA HIS A 20 -2.61 5.86 11.24
C HIS A 20 -3.70 5.32 12.18
N THR A 21 -4.99 5.50 11.85
CA THR A 21 -6.12 5.12 12.72
C THR A 21 -6.70 3.74 12.41
N LEU A 22 -6.18 3.02 11.41
CA LEU A 22 -6.81 1.79 10.94
C LEU A 22 -6.12 0.55 11.48
N LYS A 23 -6.90 -0.34 12.10
CA LYS A 23 -6.42 -1.58 12.71
C LYS A 23 -5.60 -2.41 11.70
N PRO A 24 -4.42 -2.92 12.10
CA PRO A 24 -3.59 -3.74 11.22
C PRO A 24 -4.34 -5.01 10.83
N VAL A 25 -4.23 -5.40 9.57
CA VAL A 25 -4.87 -6.60 9.02
C VAL A 25 -3.80 -7.65 8.78
N ARG A 26 -4.08 -8.91 9.12
CA ARG A 26 -3.12 -10.02 8.96
C ARG A 26 -2.94 -10.51 7.51
N THR A 27 -3.84 -10.11 6.62
CA THR A 27 -3.85 -10.53 5.21
C THR A 27 -4.02 -9.32 4.30
N PRO A 28 -3.20 -9.16 3.25
CA PRO A 28 -3.24 -7.99 2.36
C PRO A 28 -4.57 -7.90 1.58
N LEU A 29 -5.03 -9.00 0.97
CA LEU A 29 -6.41 -9.17 0.48
C LEU A 29 -7.01 -10.52 0.93
N PRO A 30 -8.33 -10.61 1.15
CA PRO A 30 -9.01 -11.90 1.31
C PRO A 30 -8.87 -12.74 0.03
N THR A 31 -8.63 -14.05 0.19
CA THR A 31 -8.46 -15.05 -0.89
C THR A 31 -9.63 -15.14 -1.89
N ARG A 32 -10.77 -14.48 -1.58
CA ARG A 32 -11.97 -14.38 -2.44
C ARG A 32 -12.35 -12.94 -2.81
N THR A 33 -11.42 -11.99 -2.79
CA THR A 33 -11.71 -10.61 -3.19
C THR A 33 -11.84 -10.54 -4.71
N LYS A 34 -13.05 -10.76 -5.22
CA LYS A 34 -13.39 -10.39 -6.60
C LYS A 34 -13.52 -8.88 -6.66
N LEU A 35 -12.43 -8.20 -7.04
CA LEU A 35 -12.53 -6.80 -7.44
C LEU A 35 -13.28 -6.76 -8.78
N SER A 36 -14.53 -6.31 -8.74
CA SER A 36 -15.34 -6.16 -9.95
C SER A 36 -15.08 -4.80 -10.60
N HIS A 37 -14.96 -4.80 -11.93
CA HIS A 37 -14.90 -3.57 -12.74
C HIS A 37 -16.12 -2.67 -12.58
N THR A 38 -17.22 -3.17 -12.03
CA THR A 38 -18.48 -2.46 -11.81
C THR A 38 -18.78 -2.15 -10.34
N ASP A 39 -17.95 -2.58 -9.39
CA ASP A 39 -18.23 -2.38 -7.97
C ASP A 39 -17.83 -0.98 -7.50
N GLY A 40 -18.79 -0.26 -6.93
CA GLY A 40 -18.59 1.07 -6.37
C GLY A 40 -18.52 2.20 -7.40
N GLU A 41 -18.38 3.42 -6.89
CA GLU A 41 -18.34 4.65 -7.67
C GLU A 41 -16.94 4.90 -8.24
N LEU A 42 -16.89 5.50 -9.42
CA LEU A 42 -15.65 5.98 -10.03
C LEU A 42 -15.01 7.04 -9.13
N LEU A 43 -13.70 6.93 -8.94
CA LEU A 43 -12.96 7.93 -8.20
C LEU A 43 -12.90 9.24 -9.01
N ALA A 44 -13.34 10.35 -8.40
CA ALA A 44 -13.23 11.68 -9.00
C ALA A 44 -11.75 12.07 -9.24
N ASP A 45 -10.88 11.75 -8.28
CA ASP A 45 -9.45 12.03 -8.35
C ASP A 45 -8.62 10.73 -8.39
N PRO A 46 -8.21 10.25 -9.59
CA PRO A 46 -7.39 9.05 -9.71
C PRO A 46 -5.96 9.27 -9.19
N THR A 47 -5.50 10.52 -9.02
CA THR A 47 -4.13 10.87 -8.62
C THR A 47 -3.70 10.20 -7.31
N GLU A 48 -4.55 10.21 -6.30
CA GLU A 48 -4.26 9.57 -5.00
C GLU A 48 -4.08 8.06 -5.17
N TYR A 49 -5.00 7.42 -5.92
CA TYR A 49 -4.93 6.01 -6.25
C TYR A 49 -3.64 5.65 -6.97
N ARG A 50 -3.25 6.44 -7.99
CA ARG A 50 -2.03 6.19 -8.76
C ARG A 50 -0.76 6.34 -7.94
N SER A 51 -0.72 7.35 -7.07
CA SER A 51 0.42 7.54 -6.15
C SER A 51 0.55 6.36 -5.17
N MET A 52 -0.56 5.87 -4.64
CA MET A 52 -0.57 4.70 -3.75
C MET A 52 -0.13 3.41 -4.45
N VAL A 53 -0.67 3.13 -5.64
CA VAL A 53 -0.28 1.94 -6.42
C VAL A 53 1.20 2.01 -6.81
N GLY A 54 1.72 3.18 -7.18
CA GLY A 54 3.14 3.36 -7.48
C GLY A 54 4.05 3.05 -6.30
N ALA A 55 3.68 3.51 -5.09
CA ALA A 55 4.41 3.18 -3.87
C ALA A 55 4.37 1.68 -3.55
N LEU A 56 3.22 1.02 -3.75
CA LEU A 56 3.11 -0.43 -3.58
C LEU A 56 3.96 -1.20 -4.60
N GLN A 57 4.02 -0.73 -5.86
CA GLN A 57 4.84 -1.34 -6.90
C GLN A 57 6.33 -1.32 -6.52
N TYR A 58 6.81 -0.24 -5.91
CA TYR A 58 8.18 -0.18 -5.39
C TYR A 58 8.42 -1.23 -4.28
N LEU A 59 7.44 -1.42 -3.39
CA LEU A 59 7.53 -2.40 -2.31
C LEU A 59 7.53 -3.85 -2.80
N THR A 60 6.94 -4.17 -3.95
CA THR A 60 6.98 -5.54 -4.50
C THR A 60 8.41 -6.07 -4.74
N MET A 61 9.40 -5.18 -4.92
CA MET A 61 10.80 -5.58 -5.08
C MET A 61 11.42 -6.14 -3.79
N THR A 62 10.98 -5.65 -2.63
CA THR A 62 11.49 -6.06 -1.31
C THR A 62 10.53 -7.02 -0.59
N ARG A 63 9.27 -7.08 -1.03
CA ARG A 63 8.19 -7.84 -0.41
C ARG A 63 7.34 -8.57 -1.45
N PRO A 64 7.77 -9.78 -1.87
CA PRO A 64 7.03 -10.56 -2.86
C PRO A 64 5.70 -11.10 -2.33
N ASP A 65 5.47 -11.07 -1.01
CA ASP A 65 4.24 -11.50 -0.35
C ASP A 65 3.01 -10.67 -0.74
N ILE A 66 3.20 -9.42 -1.18
CA ILE A 66 2.11 -8.54 -1.63
C ILE A 66 2.02 -8.42 -3.16
N THR A 67 2.95 -9.00 -3.92
CA THR A 67 3.05 -8.77 -5.37
C THR A 67 1.77 -9.09 -6.13
N PHE A 68 1.11 -10.20 -5.78
CA PHE A 68 -0.15 -10.60 -6.40
C PHE A 68 -1.24 -9.54 -6.20
N ASP A 69 -1.39 -9.04 -4.97
CA ASP A 69 -2.40 -8.05 -4.63
C ASP A 69 -2.12 -6.70 -5.31
N VAL A 70 -0.84 -6.32 -5.44
CA VAL A 70 -0.42 -5.11 -6.13
C VAL A 70 -0.68 -5.20 -7.63
N GLN A 71 -0.36 -6.34 -8.26
CA GLN A 71 -0.67 -6.58 -9.67
C GLN A 71 -2.17 -6.49 -9.93
N LEU A 72 -2.98 -7.07 -9.04
CA LEU A 72 -4.44 -7.05 -9.16
C LEU A 72 -5.01 -5.62 -9.09
N VAL A 73 -4.53 -4.77 -8.17
CA VAL A 73 -5.01 -3.36 -8.11
C VAL A 73 -4.47 -2.51 -9.26
N SER A 74 -3.29 -2.85 -9.79
CA SER A 74 -2.67 -2.15 -10.92
C SER A 74 -3.49 -2.27 -12.21
N GLN A 75 -4.24 -3.35 -12.41
CA GLN A 75 -5.09 -3.51 -13.60
C GLN A 75 -6.23 -2.48 -13.67
N PHE A 76 -6.59 -1.85 -12.55
CA PHE A 76 -7.69 -0.87 -12.46
C PHE A 76 -7.23 0.61 -12.51
N MET A 77 -5.98 0.89 -12.90
CA MET A 77 -5.44 2.26 -12.92
C MET A 77 -6.12 3.20 -13.95
N HIS A 78 -6.76 2.64 -14.98
CA HIS A 78 -7.48 3.41 -15.98
C HIS A 78 -8.81 3.97 -15.47
N ALA A 79 -9.50 3.23 -14.61
CA ALA A 79 -10.79 3.61 -14.05
C ALA A 79 -10.89 3.13 -12.58
N PRO A 80 -10.14 3.76 -11.66
CA PRO A 80 -10.19 3.38 -10.26
C PRO A 80 -11.55 3.70 -9.67
N ARG A 81 -11.98 2.86 -8.72
CA ARG A 81 -13.26 2.98 -8.03
C ARG A 81 -13.04 2.97 -6.53
N THR A 82 -14.03 3.37 -5.77
CA THR A 82 -13.97 3.37 -4.29
C THR A 82 -13.65 1.99 -3.73
N SER A 83 -14.17 0.92 -4.34
CA SER A 83 -13.85 -0.48 -4.03
C SER A 83 -12.35 -0.80 -4.21
N HIS A 84 -11.76 -0.39 -5.34
CA HIS A 84 -10.34 -0.54 -5.64
C HIS A 84 -9.49 0.26 -4.63
N LEU A 85 -9.90 1.48 -4.29
CA LEU A 85 -9.22 2.32 -3.31
C LEU A 85 -9.20 1.68 -1.92
N LEU A 86 -10.31 1.08 -1.50
CA LEU A 86 -10.41 0.35 -0.23
C LEU A 86 -9.49 -0.86 -0.19
N ALA A 87 -9.34 -1.58 -1.30
CA ALA A 87 -8.41 -2.69 -1.44
C ALA A 87 -6.95 -2.22 -1.30
N VAL A 88 -6.55 -1.16 -2.01
CA VAL A 88 -5.24 -0.54 -1.87
C VAL A 88 -4.97 -0.11 -0.42
N LYS A 89 -5.92 0.58 0.22
CA LYS A 89 -5.82 0.97 1.63
C LYS A 89 -5.70 -0.24 2.57
N ARG A 90 -6.27 -1.40 2.22
CA ARG A 90 -6.10 -2.64 2.99
C ARG A 90 -4.68 -3.21 2.88
N ILE A 91 -4.10 -3.20 1.70
CA ILE A 91 -2.70 -3.62 1.47
C ILE A 91 -1.76 -2.74 2.31
N PHE A 92 -1.96 -1.42 2.32
CA PHE A 92 -1.16 -0.53 3.17
C PHE A 92 -1.33 -0.81 4.68
N ARG A 93 -2.52 -1.20 5.14
CA ARG A 93 -2.73 -1.60 6.55
C ARG A 93 -2.03 -2.90 6.92
N TYR A 94 -2.00 -3.86 6.00
CA TYR A 94 -1.21 -5.08 6.18
C TYR A 94 0.28 -4.73 6.28
N LEU A 95 0.76 -3.84 5.42
CA LEU A 95 2.14 -3.35 5.48
C LEU A 95 2.42 -2.67 6.82
N GLN A 96 1.57 -1.78 7.30
CA GLN A 96 1.73 -1.14 8.62
C GLN A 96 1.80 -2.15 9.77
N GLY A 97 0.95 -3.18 9.77
CA GLY A 97 0.99 -4.26 10.76
C GLY A 97 2.23 -5.15 10.70
N THR A 98 2.93 -5.16 9.57
CA THR A 98 4.14 -5.96 9.33
C THR A 98 5.42 -5.12 9.33
N ILE A 99 5.34 -3.80 9.55
CA ILE A 99 6.53 -2.94 9.78
C ILE A 99 7.23 -3.34 11.09
N GLY A 100 6.49 -3.84 12.09
CA GLY A 100 7.03 -4.29 13.38
C GLY A 100 7.71 -5.67 13.37
N HIS A 101 7.57 -6.47 12.30
CA HIS A 101 8.18 -7.80 12.19
C HIS A 101 9.60 -7.79 11.58
N GLY A 102 10.26 -6.64 11.58
CA GLY A 102 11.66 -6.51 11.19
C GLY A 102 11.84 -6.43 9.67
N LEU A 103 12.05 -5.21 9.17
CA LEU A 103 13.16 -5.06 8.23
C LEU A 103 14.42 -5.17 9.10
N LEU A 104 14.92 -6.38 9.26
CA LEU A 104 16.28 -6.57 9.74
C LEU A 104 17.16 -6.35 8.51
N LEU A 105 17.54 -5.08 8.30
CA LEU A 105 18.68 -4.72 7.46
C LEU A 105 19.96 -5.04 8.23
#